data_AF-A0A0S8KNS6-F1
#
_entry.id   AF-A0A0S8KNS6-F1
#
_cell.length_a   1.000
_cell.length_b   1.000
_cell.length_c   1.000
_cell.angle_alpha   90.00
_cell.angle_beta   90.00
_cell.angle_gamma   90.00
#
_symmetry.space_group_name_H-M   'P 1'
#
loop_
_entity.id
_entity.type
_entity.pdbx_description
1 polymer ?
#
loop_
_entity_poly.entity_id
_entity_poly.type
_entity_poly.pdbx_seq_one_letter_code
_entity_poly.pdbx_strand_id
1 'polypeptide(L)'
;MLFLFHGSGGTDESWFREGKANHILDNLIAENKARPMIVVTPYGHTVEPGTHNWPFVQEQGDFIQDFNQVLIPLLKSIYRIDDNPGKWALAGFSMGGYHTLKIGLNQLDRFENLGPFSWGGDQKFFEENAPHVLHDPEQINKRLNVFFMACGKDDFLFERSEKMDSLLTHLGIDHTFHVTDGGHDMRNWRKYLYQYTQTLFQD
;
A
#
# COMPACT_ATOMS: atom_id res chain seq x y z
N MET A 1 7.76 8.61 6.56
CA MET A 1 6.91 7.73 7.39
C MET A 1 6.24 6.72 6.48
N LEU A 2 6.15 5.46 6.89
CA LEU A 2 5.48 4.40 6.14
C LEU A 2 4.28 3.90 6.94
N PHE A 3 3.08 3.96 6.37
CA PHE A 3 1.94 3.21 6.87
C PHE A 3 1.86 1.88 6.15
N LEU A 4 1.71 0.80 6.91
CA LEU A 4 1.86 -0.56 6.44
C LEU A 4 0.64 -1.39 6.85
N PHE A 5 -0.29 -1.58 5.91
CA PHE A 5 -1.61 -2.16 6.15
C PHE A 5 -1.61 -3.68 5.99
N HIS A 6 -2.27 -4.38 6.91
CA HIS A 6 -2.45 -5.83 6.83
C HIS A 6 -3.61 -6.22 5.90
N GLY A 7 -3.66 -7.48 5.50
CA GLY A 7 -4.75 -8.08 4.72
C GLY A 7 -5.92 -8.55 5.59
N SER A 8 -6.92 -9.16 4.94
CA SER A 8 -8.09 -9.68 5.65
C SER A 8 -7.70 -10.81 6.62
N GLY A 9 -8.33 -10.82 7.79
CA GLY A 9 -8.03 -11.74 8.89
C GLY A 9 -6.75 -11.42 9.68
N GLY A 10 -6.01 -10.37 9.28
CA GLY A 10 -4.83 -9.89 10.01
C GLY A 10 -5.14 -8.87 11.11
N THR A 11 -4.10 -8.40 11.78
CA THR A 11 -4.16 -7.35 12.79
C THR A 11 -3.01 -6.36 12.65
N ASP A 12 -3.00 -5.34 13.51
CA ASP A 12 -1.90 -4.39 13.72
C ASP A 12 -0.55 -5.06 14.06
N GLU A 13 -0.56 -6.31 14.53
CA GLU A 13 0.65 -7.08 14.82
C GLU A 13 1.21 -7.85 13.62
N SER A 14 0.40 -8.10 12.57
CA SER A 14 0.73 -9.07 11.50
C SER A 14 2.06 -8.77 10.82
N TRP A 15 2.35 -7.50 10.52
CA TRP A 15 3.59 -7.10 9.86
C TRP A 15 4.84 -7.29 10.73
N PHE A 16 4.73 -7.19 12.05
CA PHE A 16 5.87 -7.40 12.95
C PHE A 16 6.03 -8.86 13.33
N ARG A 17 4.94 -9.55 13.68
CA ARG A 17 5.00 -10.95 14.13
C ARG A 17 5.30 -11.90 12.99
N GLU A 18 4.55 -11.80 11.90
CA GLU A 18 4.67 -12.67 10.74
C GLU A 18 5.47 -12.01 9.63
N GLY A 19 5.24 -10.73 9.35
CA GLY A 19 5.96 -10.01 8.31
C GLY A 19 7.42 -9.69 8.65
N LYS A 20 7.84 -9.82 9.91
CA LYS A 20 9.21 -9.51 10.36
C LYS A 20 9.69 -8.12 9.90
N ALA A 21 8.77 -7.15 9.79
CA ALA A 21 9.04 -5.83 9.25
C ALA A 21 10.17 -5.12 10.01
N ASN A 22 10.20 -5.26 11.34
CA ASN A 22 11.28 -4.72 12.18
C ASN A 22 12.65 -5.28 11.76
N HIS A 23 12.81 -6.60 11.59
CA HIS A 23 14.09 -7.18 11.21
C HIS A 23 14.50 -6.82 9.78
N ILE A 24 13.54 -6.77 8.85
CA ILE A 24 13.80 -6.36 7.47
C ILE A 24 14.34 -4.93 7.45
N LEU A 25 13.66 -4.02 8.15
CA LEU A 25 14.02 -2.61 8.18
C LEU A 25 15.29 -2.34 8.97
N ASP A 26 15.49 -2.98 10.13
CA ASP A 26 16.72 -2.86 10.92
C ASP A 26 17.95 -3.25 10.09
N ASN A 27 17.87 -4.36 9.36
CA ASN A 27 18.96 -4.82 8.50
C ASN A 27 19.19 -3.88 7.31
N LEU A 28 18.13 -3.45 6.63
CA LEU A 28 18.23 -2.53 5.49
C LEU A 28 18.79 -1.17 5.91
N ILE A 29 18.38 -0.65 7.07
CA ILE A 29 18.88 0.62 7.62
C ILE A 29 20.36 0.46 8.01
N ALA A 30 20.73 -0.64 8.69
CA ALA A 30 22.12 -0.91 9.05
C ALA A 30 23.04 -1.02 7.82
N GLU A 31 22.52 -1.56 6.72
CA GLU A 31 23.23 -1.67 5.43
C GLU A 31 23.16 -0.40 4.57
N ASN A 32 22.53 0.68 5.05
CA ASN A 32 22.25 1.92 4.30
C ASN A 32 21.47 1.70 2.99
N LYS A 33 20.66 0.64 2.93
CA LYS A 33 19.80 0.31 1.78
C LYS A 33 18.39 0.89 1.91
N ALA A 34 17.96 1.26 3.11
CA ALA A 34 16.73 2.01 3.35
C ALA A 34 17.00 3.21 4.26
N ARG A 35 16.28 4.30 4.02
CA ARG A 35 16.33 5.47 4.92
C ARG A 35 15.69 5.14 6.27
N PRO A 36 16.24 5.64 7.40
CA PRO A 36 15.56 5.56 8.68
C PRO A 36 14.16 6.18 8.60
N MET A 37 13.14 5.45 9.07
CA MET A 37 11.74 5.87 8.95
C MET A 37 10.90 5.38 10.13
N ILE A 38 9.84 6.12 10.43
CA ILE A 38 8.75 5.64 11.30
C ILE A 38 7.85 4.71 10.48
N VAL A 39 7.55 3.53 11.02
CA VAL A 39 6.60 2.57 10.42
C VAL A 39 5.41 2.39 11.35
N VAL A 40 4.20 2.50 10.79
CA VAL A 40 2.93 2.41 11.52
C VAL A 40 2.06 1.33 10.90
N THR A 41 1.60 0.38 11.71
CA THR A 41 0.78 -0.76 11.28
C THR A 41 -0.57 -0.72 12.01
N PRO A 42 -1.55 0.09 11.56
CA PRO A 42 -2.84 0.16 12.24
C PRO A 42 -3.72 -1.08 11.98
N TYR A 43 -4.72 -1.29 12.84
CA TYR A 43 -5.78 -2.26 12.58
C TYR A 43 -6.72 -1.76 11.48
N GLY A 44 -6.82 -2.50 10.38
CA GLY A 44 -7.52 -2.12 9.14
C GLY A 44 -9.01 -2.41 9.09
N HIS A 45 -9.67 -2.61 10.24
CA HIS A 45 -11.09 -2.99 10.34
C HIS A 45 -11.42 -4.21 9.47
N THR A 46 -10.61 -5.27 9.56
CA THR A 46 -10.95 -6.51 8.84
C THR A 46 -12.20 -7.15 9.44
N VAL A 47 -13.03 -7.73 8.59
CA VAL A 47 -14.08 -8.66 9.02
C VAL A 47 -13.53 -10.07 9.11
N GLU A 48 -14.17 -10.92 9.91
CA GLU A 48 -13.83 -12.33 10.04
C GLU A 48 -13.99 -13.08 8.70
N PRO A 49 -13.03 -13.94 8.31
CA PRO A 49 -13.14 -14.74 7.11
C PRO A 49 -14.45 -15.54 7.03
N GLY A 50 -15.17 -15.43 5.91
CA GLY A 50 -16.39 -16.20 5.65
C GLY A 50 -17.67 -15.62 6.25
N THR A 51 -17.61 -14.47 6.94
CA THR A 51 -18.79 -13.87 7.58
C THR A 51 -19.56 -12.91 6.69
N HIS A 52 -18.96 -12.42 5.61
CA HIS A 52 -19.57 -11.43 4.73
C HIS A 52 -19.10 -11.62 3.26
N ASN A 53 -19.90 -11.11 2.30
CA ASN A 53 -19.51 -11.01 0.89
C ASN A 53 -18.81 -9.66 0.60
N TRP A 54 -17.63 -9.72 -0.05
CA TRP A 54 -16.88 -8.53 -0.44
C TRP A 54 -17.65 -7.71 -1.51
N PRO A 55 -17.66 -6.36 -1.46
CA PRO A 55 -16.92 -5.48 -0.54
C PRO A 55 -17.66 -5.11 0.75
N PHE A 56 -16.92 -5.06 1.88
CA PHE A 56 -17.41 -4.61 3.21
C PHE A 56 -17.39 -3.08 3.30
N VAL A 57 -18.21 -2.41 2.47
CA VAL A 57 -18.10 -0.97 2.20
C VAL A 57 -18.07 -0.11 3.46
N GLN A 58 -18.85 -0.47 4.49
CA GLN A 58 -18.93 0.30 5.73
C GLN A 58 -17.62 0.25 6.53
N GLU A 59 -17.10 -0.94 6.81
CA GLU A 59 -15.88 -1.14 7.58
C GLU A 59 -14.67 -0.49 6.90
N GLN A 60 -14.65 -0.56 5.56
CA GLN A 60 -13.64 0.12 4.75
C GLN A 60 -13.77 1.65 4.84
N GLY A 61 -14.99 2.17 4.93
CA GLY A 61 -15.25 3.60 5.15
C GLY A 61 -14.80 4.06 6.54
N ASP A 62 -15.17 3.30 7.57
CA ASP A 62 -14.83 3.60 8.96
C ASP A 62 -13.31 3.61 9.18
N PHE A 63 -12.58 2.64 8.61
CA PHE A 63 -11.12 2.63 8.70
C PHE A 63 -10.49 3.87 8.04
N ILE A 64 -10.97 4.28 6.86
CA ILE A 64 -10.44 5.47 6.18
C ILE A 64 -10.75 6.74 7.00
N GLN A 65 -11.91 6.81 7.64
CA GLN A 65 -12.25 7.90 8.53
C GLN A 65 -11.30 7.95 9.74
N ASP A 66 -11.13 6.83 10.44
CA ASP A 66 -10.25 6.73 11.61
C ASP A 66 -8.79 7.01 11.25
N PHE A 67 -8.32 6.50 10.11
CA PHE A 67 -6.99 6.77 9.58
C PHE A 67 -6.72 8.28 9.45
N ASN A 68 -7.69 9.02 8.87
CA ASN A 68 -7.52 10.44 8.61
C ASN A 68 -7.78 11.33 9.83
N GLN A 69 -8.83 11.03 10.59
CA GLN A 69 -9.33 11.90 11.65
C GLN A 69 -8.72 11.59 13.02
N VAL A 70 -8.21 10.37 13.22
CA VAL A 70 -7.70 9.92 14.52
C VAL A 70 -6.21 9.59 14.43
N LEU A 71 -5.84 8.63 13.57
CA LEU A 71 -4.48 8.08 13.56
C LEU A 71 -3.43 9.13 13.20
N ILE A 72 -3.63 9.85 12.09
CA ILE A 72 -2.66 10.86 11.63
C ILE A 72 -2.50 12.00 12.67
N PRO A 73 -3.58 12.63 13.18
CA PRO A 73 -3.44 13.63 14.25
C PRO A 73 -2.74 13.09 15.50
N LEU A 74 -3.06 11.86 15.92
CA LEU A 74 -2.40 11.23 17.06
C LEU A 74 -0.91 11.07 16.82
N LEU A 75 -0.49 10.50 15.68
CA LEU A 75 0.91 10.31 15.34
C LEU A 75 1.70 11.62 15.33
N LYS A 76 1.12 12.70 14.80
CA LYS A 76 1.72 14.03 14.82
C LYS A 76 1.91 14.59 16.22
N SER A 77 1.07 14.19 17.18
CA SER A 77 1.18 14.64 18.57
C SER A 77 2.28 13.91 19.36
N ILE A 78 2.67 12.70 18.93
CA ILE A 78 3.61 11.83 19.66
C ILE A 78 4.97 11.65 18.95
N TYR A 79 5.03 11.87 17.64
CA TYR A 79 6.26 11.74 16.84
C TYR A 79 6.58 13.03 16.09
N ARG A 80 7.87 13.25 15.84
CA ARG A 80 8.33 14.34 14.95
C ARG A 80 8.11 13.95 13.50
N ILE A 81 6.95 14.31 12.97
CA ILE A 81 6.54 14.02 11.60
C ILE A 81 6.57 15.32 10.80
N ASP A 82 7.22 15.27 9.65
CA ASP A 82 7.22 16.37 8.70
C ASP A 82 5.92 16.36 7.88
N ASP A 83 5.37 17.56 7.66
CA ASP A 83 4.16 17.81 6.87
C ASP A 83 4.43 17.96 5.38
N ASN A 84 5.70 17.89 4.98
CA ASN A 84 6.09 18.02 3.59
C ASN A 84 5.57 16.84 2.73
N PRO A 85 4.94 17.15 1.59
CA PRO A 85 4.69 16.19 0.50
C PRO A 85 5.99 15.44 0.13
N GLY A 86 5.86 14.18 -0.29
CA GLY A 86 6.98 13.31 -0.69
C GLY A 86 7.61 12.48 0.43
N LYS A 87 7.27 12.74 1.70
CA LYS A 87 7.89 12.03 2.84
C LYS A 87 7.05 10.88 3.40
N TRP A 88 5.83 10.68 2.90
CA TRP A 88 4.94 9.63 3.41
C TRP A 88 4.69 8.57 2.34
N ALA A 89 4.58 7.33 2.80
CA ALA A 89 4.41 6.14 1.99
C ALA A 89 3.27 5.29 2.54
N LEU A 90 2.54 4.63 1.65
CA LEU A 90 1.54 3.61 1.97
C LEU A 90 1.94 2.31 1.30
N ALA A 91 1.86 1.22 2.04
CA ALA A 91 1.91 -0.12 1.46
C ALA A 91 1.00 -1.06 2.24
N GLY A 92 0.66 -2.19 1.63
CA GLY A 92 -0.12 -3.21 2.31
C GLY A 92 -0.41 -4.38 1.40
N PHE A 93 -0.75 -5.53 1.99
CA PHE A 93 -1.07 -6.74 1.24
C PHE A 93 -2.56 -7.01 1.18
N SER A 94 -3.06 -7.54 0.05
CA SER A 94 -4.45 -7.98 -0.10
C SER A 94 -5.44 -6.83 0.18
N MET A 95 -6.30 -6.95 1.20
CA MET A 95 -7.13 -5.85 1.71
C MET A 95 -6.30 -4.58 2.03
N GLY A 96 -5.08 -4.71 2.57
CA GLY A 96 -4.19 -3.57 2.78
C GLY A 96 -3.68 -2.96 1.48
N GLY A 97 -3.60 -3.74 0.39
CA GLY A 97 -3.33 -3.24 -0.96
C GLY A 97 -4.50 -2.42 -1.52
N TYR A 98 -5.74 -2.86 -1.24
CA TYR A 98 -6.94 -2.07 -1.50
C TYR A 98 -6.90 -0.72 -0.77
N HIS A 99 -6.63 -0.73 0.54
CA HIS A 99 -6.50 0.50 1.34
C HIS A 99 -5.40 1.42 0.81
N THR A 100 -4.26 0.84 0.43
CA THR A 100 -3.13 1.59 -0.14
C THR A 100 -3.57 2.39 -1.37
N LEU A 101 -4.28 1.74 -2.31
CA LEU A 101 -4.79 2.43 -3.50
C LEU A 101 -5.89 3.44 -3.16
N LYS A 102 -6.89 3.04 -2.37
CA LYS A 102 -8.05 3.88 -2.08
C LYS A 102 -7.68 5.14 -1.28
N ILE A 103 -6.77 5.03 -0.31
CA ILE A 103 -6.30 6.17 0.47
C ILE A 103 -5.29 6.97 -0.36
N GLY A 104 -4.27 6.30 -0.90
CA GLY A 104 -3.13 6.94 -1.54
C GLY A 104 -3.50 7.75 -2.76
N LEU A 105 -4.24 7.14 -3.71
CA LEU A 105 -4.60 7.81 -4.95
C LEU A 105 -5.52 9.02 -4.72
N ASN A 106 -6.32 9.03 -3.65
CA ASN A 106 -7.19 10.17 -3.31
C ASN A 106 -6.51 11.23 -2.44
N GLN A 107 -5.24 11.03 -2.07
CA GLN A 107 -4.50 11.89 -1.16
C GLN A 107 -3.02 12.02 -1.59
N LEU A 108 -2.79 12.17 -2.90
CA LEU A 108 -1.46 12.27 -3.50
C LEU A 108 -0.71 13.57 -3.13
N ASP A 109 -1.38 14.52 -2.50
CA ASP A 109 -0.75 15.67 -1.83
C ASP A 109 0.01 15.27 -0.54
N ARG A 110 -0.27 14.07 -0.02
CA ARG A 110 0.32 13.52 1.21
C ARG A 110 1.11 12.25 0.94
N PHE A 111 0.62 11.38 0.06
CA PHE A 111 1.16 10.04 -0.18
C PHE A 111 1.64 9.88 -1.62
N GLU A 112 2.92 10.17 -1.84
CA GLU A 112 3.54 10.09 -3.17
C GLU A 112 4.16 8.72 -3.46
N ASN A 113 4.20 7.84 -2.45
CA ASN A 113 4.83 6.52 -2.55
C ASN A 113 3.80 5.45 -2.19
N LEU A 114 3.43 4.60 -3.14
CA LEU A 114 2.39 3.58 -3.01
C LEU A 114 2.94 2.18 -3.30
N GLY A 115 2.65 1.22 -2.42
CA GLY A 115 3.05 -0.17 -2.50
C GLY A 115 1.89 -1.16 -2.31
N PRO A 116 0.94 -1.28 -3.26
CA PRO A 116 -0.16 -2.25 -3.16
C PRO A 116 0.32 -3.66 -3.51
N PHE A 117 0.55 -4.46 -2.49
CA PHE A 117 1.04 -5.84 -2.63
C PHE A 117 -0.13 -6.81 -2.78
N SER A 118 -0.01 -7.77 -3.70
CA SER A 118 -1.03 -8.79 -3.99
C SER A 118 -2.42 -8.15 -4.12
N TRP A 119 -2.53 -7.10 -4.94
CA TRP A 119 -3.79 -6.43 -5.24
C TRP A 119 -3.78 -5.90 -6.67
N GLY A 120 -4.98 -5.76 -7.24
CA GLY A 120 -5.19 -5.21 -8.57
C GLY A 120 -6.52 -4.49 -8.70
N GLY A 121 -6.69 -3.79 -9.81
CA GLY A 121 -7.86 -3.01 -10.17
C GLY A 121 -8.01 -2.98 -11.69
N ASP A 122 -9.23 -3.04 -12.16
CA ASP A 122 -9.59 -2.78 -13.55
C ASP A 122 -10.21 -1.38 -13.67
N GLN A 123 -10.74 -1.06 -14.86
CA GLN A 123 -11.41 0.23 -15.08
C GLN A 123 -12.53 0.49 -14.05
N LYS A 124 -13.38 -0.52 -13.80
CA LYS A 124 -14.48 -0.40 -12.84
C LYS A 124 -13.96 -0.10 -11.42
N PHE A 125 -12.88 -0.75 -11.01
CA PHE A 125 -12.25 -0.46 -9.73
C PHE A 125 -11.86 1.02 -9.61
N PHE A 126 -11.22 1.59 -10.63
CA PHE A 126 -10.82 3.00 -10.58
C PHE A 126 -12.02 3.94 -10.69
N GLU A 127 -13.03 3.65 -11.51
CA GLU A 127 -14.28 4.43 -11.56
C GLU A 127 -14.93 4.55 -10.18
N GLU A 128 -14.95 3.47 -9.41
CA GLU A 128 -15.57 3.43 -8.08
C GLU A 128 -14.70 4.02 -6.96
N ASN A 129 -13.36 3.92 -7.06
CA ASN A 129 -12.47 4.20 -5.93
C ASN A 129 -11.53 5.40 -6.14
N ALA A 130 -11.16 5.72 -7.38
CA ALA A 130 -10.23 6.82 -7.71
C ALA A 130 -10.38 7.25 -9.19
N PRO A 131 -11.53 7.81 -9.60
CA PRO A 131 -11.87 8.02 -11.02
C PRO A 131 -10.91 8.99 -11.73
N HIS A 132 -10.28 9.92 -11.01
CA HIS A 132 -9.27 10.83 -11.56
C HIS A 132 -8.06 10.12 -12.14
N VAL A 133 -7.76 8.88 -11.72
CA VAL A 133 -6.71 8.05 -12.35
C VAL A 133 -6.99 7.80 -13.83
N LEU A 134 -8.26 7.66 -14.21
CA LEU A 134 -8.68 7.40 -15.59
C LEU A 134 -8.75 8.66 -16.46
N HIS A 135 -8.81 9.83 -15.82
CA HIS A 135 -9.11 11.09 -16.51
C HIS A 135 -7.93 12.07 -16.52
N ASP A 136 -6.97 11.93 -15.60
CA ASP A 136 -5.83 12.84 -15.47
C ASP A 136 -4.51 12.11 -15.11
N PRO A 137 -4.03 11.18 -15.97
CA PRO A 137 -2.82 10.42 -15.71
C PRO A 137 -1.56 11.30 -15.59
N GLU A 138 -1.53 12.47 -16.24
CA GLU A 138 -0.42 13.42 -16.09
C GLU A 138 -0.30 13.97 -14.67
N GLN A 139 -1.42 14.33 -14.03
CA GLN A 139 -1.38 14.76 -12.63
C GLN A 139 -1.02 13.62 -11.69
N ILE A 140 -1.42 12.38 -12.01
CA ILE A 140 -0.97 11.21 -11.25
C ILE A 140 0.56 11.11 -11.28
N ASN A 141 1.18 11.14 -12.46
CA ASN A 141 2.65 11.06 -12.58
C ASN A 141 3.38 12.24 -11.96
N LYS A 142 2.79 13.45 -11.97
CA LYS A 142 3.40 14.62 -11.31
C LYS A 142 3.43 14.49 -9.79
N ARG A 143 2.54 13.69 -9.20
CA ARG A 143 2.39 13.56 -7.75
C ARG A 143 2.95 12.26 -7.20
N LEU A 144 2.93 11.19 -7.99
CA LEU A 144 3.56 9.93 -7.60
C LEU A 144 5.07 9.99 -7.83
N ASN A 145 5.81 9.68 -6.77
CA ASN A 145 7.23 9.43 -6.83
C ASN A 145 7.52 7.93 -7.00
N VAL A 146 6.79 7.08 -6.27
CA VAL A 146 6.94 5.62 -6.35
C VAL A 146 5.56 4.98 -6.46
N PHE A 147 5.34 4.19 -7.51
CA PHE A 147 4.22 3.26 -7.60
C PHE A 147 4.75 1.84 -7.82
N PHE A 148 4.84 1.08 -6.71
CA PHE A 148 5.44 -0.25 -6.67
C PHE A 148 4.37 -1.32 -6.48
N MET A 149 3.97 -1.97 -7.56
CA MET A 149 3.07 -3.11 -7.52
C MET A 149 3.89 -4.39 -7.41
N ALA A 150 3.40 -5.36 -6.64
CA ALA A 150 4.03 -6.68 -6.58
C ALA A 150 3.01 -7.78 -6.34
N CYS A 151 3.12 -8.89 -7.05
CA CYS A 151 2.19 -10.01 -6.93
C CYS A 151 2.87 -11.35 -7.28
N GLY A 152 2.42 -12.43 -6.64
CA GLY A 152 2.89 -13.78 -6.94
C GLY A 152 2.15 -14.35 -8.15
N LYS A 153 2.82 -15.11 -9.02
CA LYS A 153 2.20 -15.72 -10.21
C LYS A 153 1.09 -16.71 -9.87
N ASP A 154 1.21 -17.37 -8.72
CA ASP A 154 0.22 -18.35 -8.23
C ASP A 154 -0.80 -17.69 -7.27
N ASP A 155 -0.77 -16.36 -7.14
CA ASP A 155 -1.72 -15.61 -6.32
C ASP A 155 -3.08 -15.56 -7.05
N PHE A 156 -4.18 -15.81 -6.34
CA PHE A 156 -5.51 -15.75 -6.92
C PHE A 156 -5.89 -14.33 -7.40
N LEU A 157 -5.15 -13.30 -6.99
CA LEU A 157 -5.28 -11.92 -7.48
C LEU A 157 -4.31 -11.58 -8.62
N PHE A 158 -3.53 -12.53 -9.12
CA PHE A 158 -2.51 -12.27 -10.14
C PHE A 158 -3.11 -11.69 -11.43
N GLU A 159 -4.14 -12.34 -12.00
CA GLU A 159 -4.82 -11.86 -13.22
C GLU A 159 -5.37 -10.43 -13.03
N ARG A 160 -5.90 -10.13 -11.84
CA ARG A 160 -6.40 -8.79 -11.53
C ARG A 160 -5.26 -7.77 -11.41
N SER A 161 -4.10 -8.18 -10.92
CA SER A 161 -2.90 -7.35 -10.82
C SER A 161 -2.31 -7.06 -12.22
N GLU A 162 -2.28 -8.07 -13.11
CA GLU A 162 -1.87 -7.90 -14.51
C GLU A 162 -2.80 -6.96 -15.29
N LYS A 163 -4.12 -7.04 -15.06
CA LYS A 163 -5.09 -6.10 -15.64
C LYS A 163 -4.82 -4.66 -15.20
N MET A 164 -4.42 -4.46 -13.95
CA MET A 164 -4.07 -3.14 -13.44
C MET A 164 -2.79 -2.61 -14.09
N ASP A 165 -1.75 -3.42 -14.15
CA ASP A 165 -0.48 -3.10 -14.82
C ASP A 165 -0.71 -2.71 -16.29
N SER A 166 -1.51 -3.51 -17.01
CA SER A 166 -1.88 -3.22 -18.40
C SER A 166 -2.66 -1.92 -18.55
N LEU A 167 -3.61 -1.65 -17.65
CA LEU A 167 -4.42 -0.43 -17.66
C LEU A 167 -3.56 0.81 -17.36
N LEU A 168 -2.74 0.76 -16.31
CA LEU A 168 -1.85 1.86 -15.95
C LEU A 168 -0.84 2.14 -17.07
N THR A 169 -0.29 1.10 -17.69
CA THR A 169 0.58 1.22 -18.88
C THR A 169 -0.15 1.90 -20.04
N HIS A 170 -1.39 1.48 -20.32
CA HIS A 170 -2.20 2.09 -21.38
C HIS A 170 -2.50 3.58 -21.12
N LEU A 171 -2.73 3.95 -19.86
CA LEU A 171 -2.95 5.34 -19.45
C LEU A 171 -1.66 6.17 -19.37
N GLY A 172 -0.49 5.54 -19.52
CA GLY A 172 0.80 6.20 -19.41
C GLY A 172 1.18 6.59 -17.98
N ILE A 173 0.68 5.87 -16.97
CA ILE A 173 1.01 6.10 -15.56
C ILE A 173 2.29 5.37 -15.20
N ASP A 174 3.25 6.08 -14.62
CA ASP A 174 4.55 5.52 -14.22
C ASP A 174 4.38 4.59 -13.02
N HIS A 175 4.74 3.33 -13.20
CA HIS A 175 4.68 2.30 -12.17
C HIS A 175 5.66 1.16 -12.45
N THR A 176 5.88 0.33 -11.43
CA THR A 176 6.61 -0.93 -11.56
C THR A 176 5.68 -2.07 -11.17
N PHE A 177 5.77 -3.20 -11.88
CA PHE A 177 5.07 -4.43 -11.52
C PHE A 177 6.06 -5.58 -11.32
N HIS A 178 6.33 -5.89 -10.04
CA HIS A 178 7.23 -6.96 -9.66
C HIS A 178 6.48 -8.29 -9.50
N VAL A 179 6.68 -9.18 -10.46
CA VAL A 179 6.09 -10.52 -10.45
C VAL A 179 7.07 -11.52 -9.83
N THR A 180 6.62 -12.28 -8.83
CA THR A 180 7.40 -13.35 -8.19
C THR A 180 6.73 -14.71 -8.30
N ASP A 181 7.47 -15.80 -8.07
CA ASP A 181 6.86 -17.12 -7.93
C ASP A 181 6.12 -17.25 -6.59
N GLY A 182 5.24 -18.25 -6.47
CA GLY A 182 4.40 -18.46 -5.28
C GLY A 182 3.14 -17.61 -5.32
N GLY A 183 2.37 -17.65 -4.23
CA GLY A 183 1.02 -17.12 -4.19
C GLY A 183 0.79 -16.06 -3.12
N HIS A 184 -0.43 -16.08 -2.58
CA HIS A 184 -0.96 -15.11 -1.63
C HIS A 184 -0.45 -15.37 -0.20
N ASP A 185 0.85 -15.19 0.02
CA ASP A 185 1.49 -15.57 1.28
C ASP A 185 2.55 -14.59 1.81
N MET A 186 2.78 -14.69 3.12
CA MET A 186 3.67 -13.80 3.86
C MET A 186 5.14 -13.86 3.40
N ARG A 187 5.60 -14.96 2.78
CA ARG A 187 6.97 -15.02 2.27
C ARG A 187 7.15 -14.03 1.12
N ASN A 188 6.14 -13.88 0.28
CA ASN A 188 6.15 -12.89 -0.80
C ASN A 188 6.00 -11.47 -0.26
N TRP A 189 5.08 -11.21 0.67
CA TRP A 189 4.92 -9.87 1.24
C TRP A 189 6.17 -9.36 1.98
N ARG A 190 6.95 -10.26 2.60
CA ARG A 190 8.29 -9.93 3.14
C ARG A 190 9.25 -9.46 2.05
N LYS A 191 9.31 -10.15 0.90
CA LYS A 191 10.16 -9.75 -0.24
C LYS A 191 9.75 -8.39 -0.78
N TYR A 192 8.44 -8.17 -0.90
CA TYR A 192 7.90 -6.91 -1.43
C TYR A 192 8.21 -5.74 -0.50
N LEU A 193 8.06 -5.91 0.81
CA LEU A 193 8.47 -4.91 1.79
C LEU A 193 9.98 -4.62 1.69
N TYR A 194 10.81 -5.67 1.60
CA TYR A 194 12.26 -5.53 1.42
C TYR A 194 12.60 -4.72 0.16
N GLN A 195 11.97 -5.00 -0.98
CA GLN A 195 12.24 -4.30 -2.24
C GLN A 195 11.71 -2.87 -2.23
N TYR A 196 10.45 -2.69 -1.84
CA TYR A 196 9.77 -1.40 -1.83
C TYR A 196 10.46 -0.39 -0.92
N THR A 197 10.85 -0.79 0.30
CA THR A 197 11.45 0.16 1.27
C THR A 197 12.82 0.69 0.84
N GLN A 198 13.49 0.02 -0.09
CA GLN A 198 14.74 0.50 -0.69
C GLN A 198 14.52 1.60 -1.74
N THR A 199 13.31 1.72 -2.31
CA THR A 199 12.99 2.78 -3.27
C THR A 199 12.47 4.06 -2.60
N LEU A 200 12.13 3.98 -1.31
CA LEU A 200 11.53 5.09 -0.58
C LEU A 200 12.56 6.15 -0.18
N PHE A 201 12.17 7.42 -0.35
CA PHE A 201 12.88 8.59 0.19
C PHE A 201 14.34 8.69 -0.27
N GLN A 202 14.61 8.24 -1.49
CA GLN A 202 15.89 8.45 -2.16
C GLN A 202 15.99 9.91 -2.61
N ASP A 203 17.20 10.49 -2.55
CA ASP A 203 17.48 11.88 -3.00
C ASP A 203 17.73 11.92 -4.52
#